data_AF-A0A8S9SG96-F1
#
_entry.id   AF-A0A8S9SG96-F1
#
_cell.length_a   1.000
_cell.length_b   1.000
_cell.length_c   1.000
_cell.angle_alpha   90.00
_cell.angle_beta   90.00
_cell.angle_gamma   90.00
#
_symmetry.space_group_name_H-M   'P 1'
#
loop_
_entity.id
_entity.type
_entity.pdbx_description
1 polymer ?
#
loop_
_entity_poly.entity_id
_entity_poly.type
_entity_poly.pdbx_seq_one_letter_code
_entity_poly.pdbx_strand_id
1 'polypeptide(L)'
;MTKPCKNKKLKTCKFTRYHLERGKPDERRRIIEKLTGKVVQMSQNKYASSVVEKCMEHADSTERELLIEEIMGKSEEDNHLLAMVKDQNANYVVQKVLEIKSEASEEGTEG
;
A
#
# COMPACT_ATOMS: atom_id res chain seq x y z
N MET A 1 22.53 -2.78 23.91
CA MET A 1 22.23 -2.92 22.46
C MET A 1 21.08 -3.92 22.28
N THR A 2 19.83 -3.46 22.28
CA THR A 2 18.65 -4.35 22.12
C THR A 2 18.38 -4.60 20.64
N LYS A 3 18.61 -5.83 20.17
CA LYS A 3 18.17 -6.27 18.83
C LYS A 3 16.64 -6.17 18.76
N PRO A 4 16.04 -5.35 17.87
CA PRO A 4 14.59 -5.37 17.70
C PRO A 4 14.21 -6.71 17.07
N CYS A 5 13.54 -7.58 17.85
CA CYS A 5 13.13 -8.90 17.40
C CYS A 5 12.28 -8.80 16.13
N LYS A 6 12.73 -9.44 15.05
CA LYS A 6 12.02 -9.59 13.76
C LYS A 6 10.56 -10.08 13.92
N ASN A 7 10.22 -10.68 15.07
CA ASN A 7 8.88 -11.17 15.42
C ASN A 7 7.84 -10.11 15.82
N LYS A 8 8.23 -8.91 16.29
CA LYS A 8 7.23 -7.86 16.61
C LYS A 8 6.61 -7.26 15.35
N LYS A 9 7.42 -7.00 14.31
CA LYS A 9 6.96 -6.42 13.04
C LYS A 9 5.94 -7.32 12.30
N LEU A 10 6.16 -8.65 12.31
CA LEU A 10 5.25 -9.61 11.69
C LEU A 10 3.88 -9.69 12.38
N LYS A 11 3.85 -9.63 13.73
CA LYS A 11 2.59 -9.59 14.49
C LYS A 11 1.78 -8.34 14.19
N THR A 12 2.44 -7.18 14.11
CA THR A 12 1.78 -5.92 13.75
C THR A 12 1.22 -5.96 12.32
N CYS A 13 1.98 -6.46 11.33
CA CYS A 13 1.48 -6.53 9.94
C CYS A 13 0.25 -7.44 9.79
N LYS A 14 0.22 -8.59 10.49
CA LYS A 14 -0.96 -9.47 10.50
C LYS A 14 -2.19 -8.80 11.13
N PHE A 15 -1.99 -8.06 12.21
CA PHE A 15 -3.06 -7.31 12.88
C PHE A 15 -3.58 -6.17 12.00
N THR A 16 -2.69 -5.39 11.38
CA THR A 16 -3.07 -4.32 10.45
C THR A 16 -3.89 -4.86 9.29
N ARG A 17 -3.49 -6.01 8.73
CA ARG A 17 -4.25 -6.67 7.65
C ARG A 17 -5.66 -7.06 8.09
N TYR A 18 -5.79 -7.66 9.27
CA TYR A 18 -7.10 -8.05 9.80
C TYR A 18 -8.06 -6.86 9.90
N HIS A 19 -7.58 -5.69 10.34
CA HIS A 19 -8.40 -4.49 10.40
C HIS A 19 -8.69 -3.88 9.02
N LEU A 20 -7.80 -4.02 8.04
CA LEU A 20 -8.09 -3.62 6.66
C LEU A 20 -9.20 -4.49 6.04
N GLU A 21 -9.16 -5.80 6.28
CA GLU A 21 -10.12 -6.76 5.71
C GLU A 21 -11.47 -6.79 6.45
N ARG A 22 -11.46 -6.64 7.79
CA ARG A 22 -12.65 -6.86 8.65
C ARG A 22 -12.99 -5.71 9.59
N GLY A 23 -12.13 -4.70 9.67
CA GLY A 23 -12.32 -3.54 10.54
C GLY A 23 -13.36 -2.57 10.01
N LYS A 24 -13.77 -1.64 10.86
CA LYS A 24 -14.72 -0.58 10.50
C LYS A 24 -14.07 0.42 9.53
N PRO A 25 -14.83 1.13 8.68
CA PRO A 25 -14.30 2.16 7.79
C PRO A 25 -13.35 3.15 8.48
N ASP A 26 -13.69 3.64 9.67
CA ASP A 26 -12.85 4.58 10.42
C ASP A 26 -11.52 3.96 10.89
N GLU A 27 -11.49 2.66 11.20
CA GLU A 27 -10.26 1.97 11.58
C GLU A 27 -9.35 1.81 10.36
N ARG A 28 -9.93 1.49 9.19
CA ARG A 28 -9.21 1.37 7.92
C ARG A 28 -8.59 2.70 7.51
N ARG A 29 -9.37 3.78 7.55
CA ARG A 29 -8.90 5.15 7.30
C ARG A 29 -7.71 5.51 8.18
N ARG A 30 -7.82 5.31 9.50
CA ARG A 30 -6.73 5.58 10.45
C ARG A 30 -5.47 4.77 10.18
N ILE A 31 -5.62 3.57 9.62
CA ILE A 31 -4.47 2.75 9.20
C ILE A 31 -3.85 3.39 7.96
N ILE A 32 -4.65 3.66 6.94
CA ILE A 32 -4.18 4.24 5.67
C ILE A 32 -3.47 5.58 5.89
N GLU A 33 -4.07 6.48 6.68
CA GLU A 33 -3.46 7.76 7.09
C GLU A 33 -2.07 7.60 7.72
N LYS A 34 -1.83 6.52 8.46
CA LYS A 34 -0.52 6.25 9.08
C LYS A 34 0.50 5.67 8.11
N LEU A 35 0.04 5.03 7.02
CA LEU A 35 0.87 4.51 5.95
C LEU A 35 1.25 5.59 4.94
N THR A 36 0.39 6.58 4.72
CA THR A 36 0.67 7.72 3.85
C THR A 36 1.98 8.41 4.26
N GLY A 37 2.82 8.69 3.27
CA GLY A 37 4.19 9.19 3.43
C GLY A 37 5.25 8.12 3.69
N LYS A 38 4.88 6.82 3.73
CA LYS A 38 5.80 5.68 3.93
C LYS A 38 5.54 4.53 2.96
N VAL A 39 4.70 4.71 1.96
CA VAL A 39 4.24 3.67 1.03
C VAL A 39 5.40 3.03 0.30
N VAL A 40 6.30 3.83 -0.28
CA VAL A 40 7.48 3.33 -1.01
C VAL A 40 8.37 2.47 -0.11
N GLN A 41 8.69 2.97 1.09
CA GLN A 41 9.51 2.26 2.07
C GLN A 41 8.85 0.96 2.57
N MET A 42 7.55 0.99 2.81
CA MET A 42 6.79 -0.18 3.28
C MET A 42 6.63 -1.24 2.20
N SER A 43 6.49 -0.83 0.94
CA SER A 43 6.36 -1.72 -0.21
C SER A 43 7.62 -2.55 -0.45
N GLN A 44 8.80 -2.00 -0.17
CA GLN A 44 10.08 -2.72 -0.26
C GLN A 44 10.30 -3.72 0.89
N ASN A 45 9.41 -3.74 1.89
CA ASN A 45 9.52 -4.64 3.04
C ASN A 45 8.68 -5.91 2.87
N LYS A 46 9.33 -7.07 3.03
CA LYS A 46 8.71 -8.41 2.88
C LYS A 46 7.39 -8.63 3.60
N TYR A 47 7.18 -7.98 4.74
CA TYR A 47 5.95 -8.18 5.52
C TYR A 47 4.97 -7.01 5.37
N ALA A 48 5.48 -5.80 5.15
CA ALA A 48 4.64 -4.61 5.02
C ALA A 48 4.11 -4.41 3.61
N SER A 49 4.74 -4.97 2.56
CA SER A 49 4.23 -4.94 1.19
C SER A 49 2.80 -5.49 1.11
N SER A 50 2.56 -6.64 1.74
CA SER A 50 1.22 -7.24 1.83
C SER A 50 0.20 -6.36 2.56
N VAL A 51 0.65 -5.46 3.44
CA VAL A 51 -0.23 -4.50 4.12
C VAL A 51 -0.57 -3.35 3.19
N VAL A 52 0.41 -2.86 2.40
CA VAL A 52 0.20 -1.83 1.39
C VAL A 52 -0.78 -2.33 0.31
N GLU A 53 -0.62 -3.57 -0.16
CA GLU A 53 -1.58 -4.19 -1.10
C GLU A 53 -3.01 -4.18 -0.55
N LYS A 54 -3.21 -4.61 0.71
CA LYS A 54 -4.54 -4.56 1.34
C LYS A 54 -5.04 -3.14 1.62
N CYS A 55 -4.14 -2.18 1.82
CA CYS A 55 -4.55 -0.78 1.88
C CYS A 55 -5.10 -0.34 0.53
N MET A 56 -4.42 -0.62 -0.58
CA MET A 56 -4.87 -0.23 -1.92
C MET A 56 -6.23 -0.84 -2.29
N GLU A 57 -6.47 -2.10 -1.92
CA GLU A 57 -7.74 -2.80 -2.15
C GLU A 57 -8.92 -2.20 -1.37
N HIS A 58 -8.68 -1.72 -0.14
CA HIS A 58 -9.73 -1.25 0.77
C HIS A 58 -9.78 0.27 0.98
N ALA A 59 -8.83 1.01 0.43
CA ALA A 59 -8.81 2.46 0.40
C ALA A 59 -9.96 3.00 -0.45
N ASP A 60 -10.55 4.11 -0.01
CA ASP A 60 -11.45 4.88 -0.86
C ASP A 60 -10.70 5.56 -2.02
N SER A 61 -11.43 6.14 -2.97
CA SER A 61 -10.84 6.72 -4.17
C SER A 61 -9.81 7.81 -3.87
N THR A 62 -10.08 8.65 -2.85
CA THR A 62 -9.18 9.74 -2.45
C THR A 62 -7.94 9.21 -1.75
N GLU A 63 -8.11 8.30 -0.80
CA GLU A 63 -7.02 7.62 -0.12
C GLU A 63 -6.11 6.88 -1.10
N ARG A 64 -6.70 6.17 -2.07
CA ARG A 64 -5.98 5.44 -3.09
C ARG A 64 -5.17 6.37 -3.99
N GLU A 65 -5.73 7.49 -4.40
CA GLU A 65 -5.02 8.49 -5.21
C GLU A 65 -3.78 9.01 -4.48
N LEU A 66 -3.89 9.34 -3.18
CA LEU A 66 -2.75 9.76 -2.37
C LEU A 66 -1.65 8.70 -2.28
N LEU A 67 -2.01 7.42 -2.14
CA LEU A 67 -1.02 6.33 -2.09
C LEU A 67 -0.32 6.15 -3.45
N ILE A 68 -1.04 6.34 -4.55
CA ILE A 68 -0.50 6.24 -5.91
C ILE A 68 0.43 7.42 -6.21
N GLU A 69 0.03 8.65 -5.86
CA GLU A 69 0.87 9.84 -6.02
C GLU A 69 2.22 9.66 -5.31
N GLU A 70 2.24 9.04 -4.13
CA GLU A 70 3.48 8.78 -3.41
C GLU A 70 4.40 7.79 -4.16
N ILE A 71 3.83 6.77 -4.80
CA ILE A 71 4.56 5.77 -5.60
C ILE A 71 5.12 6.40 -6.88
N MET A 72 4.32 7.25 -7.52
CA MET A 72 4.73 7.97 -8.74
C MET A 72 5.82 9.00 -8.46
N GLY A 73 5.89 9.51 -7.22
CA GLY A 73 6.82 10.55 -6.83
C GLY A 73 6.30 11.95 -7.18
N LYS A 74 6.94 12.98 -6.63
CA LYS A 74 6.57 14.39 -6.83
C LYS A 74 7.27 15.04 -8.02
N SER A 75 8.34 14.42 -8.51
CA SER A 75 9.15 14.87 -9.64
C SER A 75 9.53 13.68 -10.50
N GLU A 76 9.76 13.88 -11.80
CA GLU A 76 10.29 12.84 -12.68
C GLU A 76 11.71 12.36 -12.27
N GLU A 77 12.39 13.13 -11.42
CA GLU A 77 13.66 12.71 -10.82
C GLU A 77 13.49 11.65 -9.70
N ASP A 78 12.27 11.50 -9.18
CA ASP A 78 11.95 10.49 -8.17
C ASP A 78 11.90 9.12 -8.83
N ASN A 79 13.01 8.38 -8.74
CA ASN A 79 13.14 7.02 -9.25
C ASN A 79 12.37 5.98 -8.41
N HIS A 80 11.34 6.38 -7.66
CA HIS A 80 10.56 5.51 -6.78
C HIS A 80 9.93 4.35 -7.54
N LEU A 81 9.22 4.64 -8.63
CA LEU A 81 8.59 3.61 -9.45
C LEU A 81 9.63 2.62 -10.01
N LEU A 82 10.75 3.13 -10.54
CA LEU A 82 11.83 2.30 -11.08
C LEU A 82 12.47 1.43 -10.00
N ALA A 83 12.69 1.97 -8.80
CA ALA A 83 13.21 1.23 -7.66
C ALA A 83 12.23 0.15 -7.18
N MET A 84 10.93 0.44 -7.17
CA MET A 84 9.89 -0.50 -6.75
C MET A 84 9.71 -1.65 -7.75
N VAL A 85 9.73 -1.37 -9.06
CA VAL A 85 9.64 -2.41 -10.11
C VAL A 85 10.80 -3.40 -10.03
N LYS A 86 12.00 -2.94 -9.62
CA LYS A 86 13.19 -3.79 -9.47
C LYS A 86 13.26 -4.51 -8.12
N ASP A 87 12.43 -4.15 -7.14
CA ASP A 87 12.44 -4.75 -5.81
C ASP A 87 11.60 -6.03 -5.76
N GLN A 88 12.08 -7.06 -5.05
CA GLN A 88 11.42 -8.36 -5.01
C GLN A 88 10.09 -8.39 -4.20
N ASN A 89 9.78 -7.35 -3.42
CA ASN A 89 8.47 -7.18 -2.77
C ASN A 89 7.63 -6.09 -3.44
N ALA A 90 8.22 -4.94 -3.73
CA ALA A 90 7.46 -3.76 -4.15
C ALA A 90 6.88 -3.91 -5.56
N ASN A 91 7.43 -4.81 -6.39
CA ASN A 91 6.88 -5.09 -7.72
C ASN A 91 5.42 -5.55 -7.66
N TYR A 92 5.02 -6.29 -6.63
CA TYR A 92 3.63 -6.74 -6.43
C TYR A 92 2.70 -5.55 -6.15
N VAL A 93 3.17 -4.56 -5.38
CA VAL A 93 2.43 -3.34 -5.10
C VAL A 93 2.25 -2.51 -6.37
N VAL A 94 3.28 -2.40 -7.21
CA VAL A 94 3.19 -1.66 -8.48
C VAL A 94 2.19 -2.34 -9.43
N GLN A 95 2.22 -3.67 -9.54
CA GLN A 95 1.24 -4.42 -10.33
C GLN A 95 -0.18 -4.16 -9.83
N LYS A 96 -0.41 -4.21 -8.51
CA LYS A 96 -1.71 -3.94 -7.90
C LYS A 96 -2.23 -2.52 -8.21
N VAL A 97 -1.35 -1.52 -8.18
CA VAL A 97 -1.72 -0.14 -8.55
C VAL A 97 -2.18 -0.05 -10.00
N LEU A 98 -1.48 -0.72 -10.91
CA LEU A 98 -1.84 -0.75 -12.34
C LEU A 98 -3.17 -1.48 -12.58
N GLU A 99 -3.39 -2.62 -11.92
CA GLU A 99 -4.66 -3.37 -11.96
C GLU A 99 -5.83 -2.48 -11.56
N ILE A 100 -5.72 -1.80 -10.41
CA ILE A 100 -6.78 -0.94 -9.91
C ILE A 100 -7.05 0.25 -10.83
N LYS A 101 -5.99 0.85 -11.41
CA LYS A 101 -6.14 1.94 -12.38
C LYS A 101 -6.80 1.46 -13.68
N SER A 102 -6.57 0.20 -14.11
CA SER A 102 -7.28 -0.38 -15.26
C SER A 102 -8.74 -0.69 -14.97
N GLU A 103 -9.06 -1.23 -13.78
CA GLU A 103 -10.43 -1.57 -13.37
C GLU A 103 -11.29 -0.30 -13.17
N ALA A 104 -10.70 0.78 -12.67
CA ALA A 104 -11.40 2.07 -12.51
C ALA A 104 -11.89 2.69 -13.83
N SER A 105 -11.38 2.22 -14.98
CA SER A 105 -11.83 2.64 -16.32
C SER A 105 -13.01 1.82 -16.86
N GLU A 106 -13.38 0.70 -16.23
CA GLU A 106 -14.44 -0.21 -16.69
C GLU A 106 -15.70 -0.19 -15.80
N GLU A 107 -15.64 0.40 -14.60
CA GLU A 107 -16.81 0.65 -13.76
C GLU A 107 -17.58 1.90 -14.22
N GLY A 108 -18.14 1.79 -15.43
CA GLY A 108 -19.00 2.79 -16.07
C GLY A 108 -20.22 2.19 -16.76
N THR A 109 -20.59 0.93 -16.47
CA THR A 109 -21.87 0.35 -16.90
C THR A 109 -22.20 -0.88 -16.06
N GLU A 110 -23.06 -0.74 -15.07
CA GLU A 110 -24.03 -1.77 -14.68
C GLU A 110 -25.05 -1.10 -13.74
N GLY A 111 -26.08 -0.54 -14.38
CA GLY A 111 -27.35 -0.14 -13.80
C GLY A 111 -28.47 -0.66 -14.69
#